data_AF-A0A5C1B703-F1
#
_entry.id   AF-A0A5C1B703-F1
#
_cell.length_a   1.000
_cell.length_b   1.000
_cell.length_c   1.000
_cell.angle_alpha   90.00
_cell.angle_beta   90.00
_cell.angle_gamma   90.00
#
_symmetry.space_group_name_H-M   'P 1'
#
loop_
_entity.id
_entity.type
_entity.pdbx_description
1 polymer ?
#
loop_
_entity_poly.entity_id
_entity_poly.type
_entity_poly.pdbx_seq_one_letter_code
_entity_poly.pdbx_strand_id
1 'polypeptide(L)'
;MAGSVNMAAAPPITPRLLTRAQAAGYCAMTPSRFSQLVKAGTLPAAVPGTTRWDRMAIDAALDKFAGLASPEKAGSALDRWLSKNGSRAA
;
A
#
# COMPACT_ATOMS: atom_id res chain seq x y z
N MET A 1 -21.17 -32.59 -10.99
CA MET A 1 -22.00 -31.37 -10.98
C MET A 1 -21.54 -30.50 -9.80
N ALA A 2 -20.43 -29.79 -9.95
CA ALA A 2 -19.97 -28.84 -8.92
C ALA A 2 -20.37 -27.44 -9.38
N GLY A 3 -21.18 -26.76 -8.57
CA GLY A 3 -21.83 -25.51 -8.90
C GLY A 3 -20.85 -24.38 -9.18
N SER A 4 -20.99 -23.78 -10.37
CA SER A 4 -20.43 -22.48 -10.69
C SER A 4 -21.17 -21.42 -9.88
N VAL A 5 -20.51 -20.83 -8.89
CA VAL A 5 -21.01 -19.61 -8.25
C VAL A 5 -20.93 -18.47 -9.26
N ASN A 6 -22.10 -18.05 -9.73
CA ASN A 6 -22.27 -16.93 -10.64
C ASN A 6 -22.07 -15.62 -9.84
N MET A 7 -20.87 -15.02 -9.90
CA MET A 7 -20.64 -13.69 -9.34
C MET A 7 -21.22 -12.64 -10.29
N ALA A 8 -22.40 -12.12 -9.95
CA ALA A 8 -22.98 -10.96 -10.60
C ALA A 8 -21.97 -9.80 -10.63
N ALA A 9 -21.76 -9.24 -11.83
CA ALA A 9 -20.81 -8.18 -12.11
C ALA A 9 -21.20 -6.90 -11.37
N ALA A 10 -20.55 -6.68 -10.22
CA ALA A 10 -20.29 -5.33 -9.71
C ALA A 10 -19.62 -4.49 -10.82
N PRO A 11 -19.65 -3.14 -10.78
CA PRO A 11 -18.87 -2.31 -11.70
C PRO A 11 -17.42 -2.83 -11.78
N PRO A 12 -16.65 -2.58 -12.86
CA PRO A 12 -15.28 -3.08 -13.00
C PRO A 12 -14.30 -2.33 -12.06
N ILE A 13 -14.65 -2.23 -10.78
CA ILE A 13 -13.77 -1.81 -9.71
C ILE A 13 -12.78 -2.95 -9.49
N THR A 14 -11.52 -2.72 -9.82
CA THR A 14 -10.45 -3.67 -9.50
C THR A 14 -10.34 -3.74 -7.98
N PRO A 15 -10.54 -4.92 -7.35
CA PRO A 15 -10.49 -5.02 -5.90
C PRO A 15 -9.10 -4.62 -5.38
N ARG A 16 -9.07 -3.65 -4.46
CA ARG A 16 -7.82 -3.18 -3.84
C ARG A 16 -7.27 -4.14 -2.80
N LEU A 17 -8.16 -4.87 -2.12
CA LEU A 17 -7.81 -5.78 -1.03
C LEU A 17 -7.49 -7.19 -1.54
N LEU A 18 -6.27 -7.65 -1.22
CA LEU A 18 -5.70 -8.93 -1.60
C LEU A 18 -5.89 -9.96 -0.49
N THR A 19 -6.13 -11.22 -0.87
CA THR A 19 -5.97 -12.36 0.02
C THR A 19 -4.49 -12.57 0.36
N ARG A 20 -4.19 -13.38 1.37
CA ARG A 20 -2.80 -13.72 1.73
C ARG A 20 -1.98 -14.27 0.56
N ALA A 21 -2.55 -15.18 -0.23
CA ALA A 21 -1.87 -15.79 -1.37
C ALA A 21 -1.60 -14.76 -2.48
N GLN A 22 -2.57 -13.88 -2.75
CA GLN A 22 -2.42 -12.80 -3.71
C GLN A 22 -1.38 -11.78 -3.26
N ALA A 23 -1.37 -11.38 -1.98
CA ALA A 23 -0.39 -10.45 -1.44
C ALA A 23 1.04 -11.01 -1.47
N ALA A 24 1.19 -12.29 -1.13
CA ALA A 24 2.48 -12.98 -1.23
C ALA A 24 2.97 -13.09 -2.68
N GLY A 25 2.06 -13.47 -3.60
CA GLY A 25 2.34 -13.51 -5.04
C GLY A 25 2.71 -12.14 -5.60
N TYR A 26 2.04 -11.08 -5.15
CA TYR A 26 2.35 -9.69 -5.51
C TYR A 26 3.78 -9.30 -5.11
N CYS A 27 4.24 -9.77 -3.95
CA CYS A 27 5.61 -9.55 -3.49
C CYS A 27 6.61 -10.61 -3.99
N ALA A 28 6.23 -11.45 -4.96
CA ALA A 28 7.04 -12.56 -5.49
C ALA A 28 7.63 -13.49 -4.41
N MET A 29 6.85 -13.83 -3.38
CA MET A 29 7.30 -14.69 -2.28
C MET A 29 6.26 -15.72 -1.84
N THR A 30 6.68 -16.67 -1.00
CA THR A 30 5.76 -17.67 -0.46
C THR A 30 4.80 -17.07 0.59
N PRO A 31 3.57 -17.60 0.74
CA PRO A 31 2.63 -17.13 1.77
C PRO A 31 3.18 -17.24 3.19
N SER A 32 4.07 -18.21 3.47
CA SER A 32 4.72 -18.36 4.77
C SER A 32 5.65 -17.19 5.07
N ARG A 33 6.56 -16.87 4.13
CA ARG A 33 7.50 -15.75 4.27
C ARG A 33 6.77 -14.41 4.38
N PHE A 34 5.71 -14.21 3.60
CA PHE A 34 4.87 -13.02 3.69
C PHE A 34 4.37 -12.80 5.12
N SER A 35 3.81 -13.82 5.78
CA SER A 35 3.34 -13.65 7.15
C SER A 35 4.43 -13.56 8.20
N GLN A 36 5.63 -14.08 7.96
CA GLN A 36 6.78 -13.80 8.83
C GLN A 36 7.12 -12.30 8.79
N LEU A 37 7.14 -11.69 7.60
CA LEU A 37 7.39 -10.25 7.44
C LEU A 37 6.27 -9.39 8.04
N VAL A 38 5.01 -9.81 7.94
CA VAL A 38 3.89 -9.14 8.62
C VAL A 38 4.05 -9.22 10.15
N LYS A 39 4.41 -10.40 10.68
CA LYS A 39 4.66 -10.58 12.13
C LYS A 39 5.87 -9.77 12.62
N ALA A 40 6.89 -9.62 11.78
CA ALA A 40 8.07 -8.80 12.06
C ALA A 40 7.80 -7.29 11.94
N GLY A 41 6.62 -6.88 11.45
CA GLY A 41 6.27 -5.47 11.25
C GLY A 41 6.92 -4.82 10.03
N THR A 42 7.57 -5.59 9.15
CA THR A 42 8.15 -5.09 7.90
C THR A 42 7.08 -4.82 6.85
N LEU A 43 6.08 -5.71 6.77
CA LEU A 43 4.90 -5.57 5.90
C LEU A 43 3.67 -5.22 6.73
N PRO A 44 2.64 -4.59 6.13
CA PRO A 44 1.46 -4.16 6.87
C PRO A 44 0.65 -5.34 7.41
N ALA A 45 0.00 -5.13 8.55
CA ALA A 45 -1.03 -6.03 9.05
C ALA A 45 -2.24 -6.07 8.11
N ALA A 46 -3.06 -7.12 8.23
CA ALA A 46 -4.35 -7.17 7.53
C ALA A 46 -5.25 -6.01 7.97
N VAL A 47 -6.13 -5.56 7.08
CA VAL A 47 -7.08 -4.50 7.37
C VAL A 47 -7.96 -4.95 8.55
N PRO A 48 -8.10 -4.13 9.62
CA PRO A 48 -8.86 -4.49 10.80
C PRO A 48 -10.27 -5.02 10.47
N GLY A 49 -10.66 -6.11 11.15
CA GLY A 49 -11.94 -6.79 10.87
C GLY A 49 -11.93 -7.69 9.63
N THR A 50 -10.80 -7.82 8.93
CA THR A 50 -10.67 -8.67 7.75
C THR A 50 -9.41 -9.54 7.81
N THR A 51 -9.34 -10.51 6.88
CA THR A 51 -8.13 -11.29 6.59
C THR A 51 -7.48 -10.86 5.26
N ARG A 52 -7.66 -9.59 4.86
CA ARG A 52 -7.15 -9.05 3.60
C ARG A 52 -6.11 -7.96 3.79
N TRP A 53 -5.24 -7.82 2.80
CA TRP A 53 -4.17 -6.82 2.78
C TRP A 53 -4.43 -5.78 1.71
N ASP A 54 -4.09 -4.54 2.02
CA ASP A 54 -4.18 -3.44 1.08
C ASP A 54 -2.95 -3.39 0.18
N ARG A 55 -3.15 -3.40 -1.15
CA ARG A 55 -2.04 -3.35 -2.12
C ARG A 55 -1.16 -2.09 -1.95
N MET A 56 -1.77 -0.92 -1.77
CA MET A 56 -1.00 0.33 -1.65
C MET A 56 -0.26 0.42 -0.31
N ALA A 57 -0.81 -0.17 0.76
CA ALA A 57 -0.09 -0.26 2.02
C ALA A 57 1.15 -1.16 1.93
N ILE A 58 1.07 -2.23 1.12
CA ILE A 58 2.23 -3.07 0.81
C ILE A 58 3.27 -2.25 0.05
N ASP A 59 2.87 -1.55 -1.01
CA ASP A 59 3.77 -0.68 -1.79
C ASP A 59 4.47 0.35 -0.89
N ALA A 60 3.71 1.08 -0.06
CA ALA A 60 4.26 2.06 0.87
C ALA A 60 5.24 1.46 1.90
N ALA A 61 4.99 0.22 2.36
CA ALA A 61 5.91 -0.47 3.26
C ALA A 61 7.21 -0.87 2.55
N LEU A 62 7.12 -1.30 1.28
CA LEU A 62 8.28 -1.63 0.45
C LEU A 62 9.09 -0.37 0.13
N ASP A 63 8.44 0.74 -0.23
CA ASP A 63 9.09 2.02 -0.48
C ASP A 63 9.83 2.51 0.77
N LYS A 64 9.19 2.44 1.93
CA LYS A 64 9.82 2.77 3.22
C LYS A 64 11.04 1.89 3.49
N PHE A 65 10.94 0.59 3.21
CA PHE A 65 12.06 -0.35 3.38
C PHE A 65 13.21 -0.07 2.41
N ALA A 66 12.90 0.31 1.17
CA ALA A 66 13.87 0.66 0.14
C ALA A 66 14.47 2.07 0.33
N GLY A 67 14.02 2.83 1.33
CA GLY A 67 14.44 4.22 1.53
C GLY A 67 13.89 5.19 0.48
N LEU A 68 12.88 4.78 -0.30
CA LEU A 68 12.24 5.55 -1.36
C LEU A 68 11.15 6.50 -0.83
N ALA A 69 11.24 6.91 0.45
CA ALA A 69 10.22 7.70 1.11
C ALA A 69 9.77 8.88 0.23
N SER A 70 8.45 8.98 0.01
CA SER A 70 7.88 9.82 -1.04
C SER A 70 8.47 11.25 -1.03
N PRO A 71 8.87 11.80 -2.19
CA PRO A 71 9.36 13.17 -2.32
C PRO A 71 8.30 14.24 -2.00
N GLU A 72 7.13 13.86 -1.46
CA GLU A 72 6.11 14.76 -0.90
C GLU A 72 6.70 15.67 0.19
N LYS A 73 7.78 15.23 0.87
CA LYS A 73 8.58 16.06 1.79
C LYS A 73 9.78 16.76 1.14
N ALA A 74 9.94 16.67 -0.17
CA ALA A 74 10.85 17.53 -0.93
C ALA A 74 10.14 18.85 -1.26
N GLY A 75 9.89 19.66 -0.22
CA GLY A 75 9.32 21.00 -0.34
C GLY A 75 7.96 21.04 -1.04
N SER A 76 6.90 21.07 -0.23
CA SER A 76 5.55 21.34 -0.72
C SER A 76 5.53 22.61 -1.58
N ALA A 77 4.53 22.74 -2.48
CA ALA A 77 4.36 23.97 -3.24
C ALA A 77 4.29 25.22 -2.33
N LEU A 78 3.78 25.03 -1.10
CA LEU A 78 3.80 26.03 -0.03
C LEU A 78 5.23 26.36 0.44
N ASP A 79 6.09 25.36 0.68
CA ASP A 79 7.50 25.58 1.07
C ASP A 79 8.28 26.35 -0.01
N ARG A 80 8.02 26.02 -1.28
CA ARG A 80 8.62 26.74 -2.43
C ARG A 80 8.13 28.18 -2.53
N TRP A 81 6.86 28.42 -2.21
CA TRP A 81 6.29 29.76 -2.17
C TRP A 81 6.84 30.58 -1.00
N LEU A 82 6.92 30.00 0.20
CA LEU A 82 7.47 30.64 1.39
C LEU A 82 8.95 31.03 1.18
N SER A 83 9.75 30.14 0.58
CA SER A 83 11.15 30.43 0.24
C SER A 83 11.28 31.60 -0.74
N LYS A 84 10.35 31.74 -1.69
CA LYS A 84 10.36 32.81 -2.69
C LYS A 84 9.76 34.14 -2.20
N ASN A 85 8.81 34.11 -1.26
CA ASN A 85 8.04 35.28 -0.85
C ASN A 85 8.28 35.74 0.61
N GLY A 86 8.99 34.96 1.44
CA GLY A 86 9.23 35.26 2.85
C GLY A 86 10.06 36.51 3.16
N SER A 87 10.64 37.17 2.14
CA SER A 87 11.42 38.41 2.29
C SER A 87 10.65 39.69 1.97
N ARG A 88 9.31 39.67 1.90
CA ARG A 88 8.46 40.88 1.69
C ARG A 88 7.82 41.45 2.97
N ALA A 89 8.43 41.24 4.13
CA ALA A 89 8.00 41.85 5.38
C ALA A 89 9.19 42.53 6.08
N ALA A 90 9.65 43.64 5.50
CA ALA A 90 10.45 44.68 6.16
C ALA A 90 10.36 45.96 5.33
#